data_AF-A0A914TW71-F1
#
_entry.id   AF-A0A914TW71-F1
#
_cell.length_a   1.000
_cell.length_b   1.000
_cell.length_c   1.000
_cell.angle_alpha   90.00
_cell.angle_beta   90.00
_cell.angle_gamma   90.00
#
_symmetry.space_group_name_H-M   'P 1'
#
loop_
_entity.id
_entity.type
_entity.pdbx_description
1 polymer ?
#
loop_
_entity_poly.entity_id
_entity_poly.type
_entity_poly.pdbx_seq_one_letter_code
_entity_poly.pdbx_strand_id
1 'polypeptide(L)'
;MNGDRRILDIVSPSTYQEYDRPQHVITISVIGLSGPDSIKGSTGVGKSVLCNRLVRPEFENFYIDHITHLSQADFSGSPVINNDHWLYWGEAEMDADYSGKTTHIRFIEQTEFIDDETFEPIRSSRQTSDYIKRALRVNLESHDKLMYICRDQLGAESSFETRILPDGKTNIDAFLLVFDVSRLI
;
A
#
# COMPACT_ATOMS: atom_id res chain seq x y z
N MET A 1 -59.58 -24.06 -18.51
CA MET A 1 -59.20 -24.66 -17.22
C MET A 1 -57.83 -25.27 -17.44
N ASN A 2 -56.77 -24.50 -17.17
CA ASN A 2 -55.99 -24.56 -15.92
C ASN A 2 -55.37 -25.95 -15.74
N GLY A 3 -54.07 -26.16 -15.65
CA GLY A 3 -52.91 -25.27 -15.42
C GLY A 3 -51.82 -26.21 -14.90
N ASP A 4 -50.70 -26.37 -15.60
CA ASP A 4 -49.50 -25.56 -15.46
C ASP A 4 -48.80 -25.74 -14.09
N ARG A 5 -47.55 -26.23 -14.15
CA ARG A 5 -46.41 -25.88 -13.26
C ARG A 5 -46.45 -26.26 -11.77
N ARG A 6 -45.62 -27.24 -11.41
CA ARG A 6 -44.28 -27.03 -10.78
C ARG A 6 -43.83 -28.32 -10.09
N ILE A 7 -42.87 -29.01 -10.71
CA ILE A 7 -41.91 -29.79 -9.95
C ILE A 7 -41.20 -28.78 -9.04
N LEU A 8 -41.27 -29.02 -7.74
CA LEU A 8 -40.48 -28.32 -6.74
C LEU A 8 -39.03 -28.73 -6.98
N ASP A 9 -38.36 -28.04 -7.91
CA ASP A 9 -36.91 -27.95 -7.86
C ASP A 9 -36.58 -27.33 -6.51
N ILE A 10 -35.98 -28.16 -5.65
CA ILE A 10 -35.23 -27.71 -4.50
C ILE A 10 -34.06 -26.92 -5.10
N VAL A 11 -34.28 -25.62 -5.30
CA VAL A 11 -33.21 -24.67 -5.58
C VAL A 11 -32.32 -24.71 -4.35
N SER A 12 -31.09 -25.21 -4.53
CA SER A 12 -30.03 -25.07 -3.55
C SER A 12 -29.90 -23.59 -3.16
N PRO A 13 -29.61 -23.24 -1.90
CA PRO A 13 -29.46 -21.83 -1.51
C PRO A 13 -28.29 -21.09 -2.18
N SER A 14 -27.61 -21.68 -3.16
CA SER A 14 -26.35 -21.20 -3.73
C SER A 14 -26.49 -20.15 -4.84
N THR A 15 -27.65 -19.52 -4.99
CA THR A 15 -27.85 -18.50 -6.05
C THR A 15 -28.52 -17.25 -5.54
N TYR A 16 -28.09 -16.78 -4.37
CA TYR A 16 -28.21 -15.37 -4.03
C TYR A 16 -26.87 -14.70 -4.34
N GLN A 17 -26.90 -13.92 -5.42
CA GLN A 17 -25.93 -12.88 -5.82
C GLN A 17 -24.89 -12.54 -4.74
N GLU A 18 -23.70 -13.15 -4.88
CA GLU A 18 -22.49 -12.76 -4.14
C GLU A 18 -21.72 -11.64 -4.86
N TYR A 19 -22.28 -11.13 -5.95
CA TYR A 19 -21.76 -9.99 -6.68
C TYR A 19 -22.36 -8.71 -6.08
N ASP A 20 -21.48 -7.89 -5.51
CA ASP A 20 -21.69 -6.51 -5.08
C ASP A 20 -22.08 -6.27 -3.62
N ARG A 21 -21.48 -7.04 -2.69
CA ARG A 21 -21.31 -6.51 -1.33
C ARG A 21 -20.11 -5.56 -1.34
N PRO A 22 -20.26 -4.28 -0.95
CA PRO A 22 -19.12 -3.38 -0.88
C PRO A 22 -18.09 -3.99 0.07
N GLN A 23 -16.90 -4.30 -0.47
CA GLN A 23 -15.76 -4.69 0.35
C GLN A 23 -15.49 -3.55 1.32
N HIS A 24 -15.50 -3.86 2.61
CA HIS A 24 -15.16 -2.88 3.64
C HIS A 24 -13.64 -2.76 3.66
N VAL A 25 -13.11 -1.70 3.06
CA VAL A 25 -11.67 -1.41 3.03
C VAL A 25 -11.36 -0.36 4.08
N ILE A 26 -10.45 -0.67 5.01
CA ILE A 26 -9.86 0.28 5.96
C ILE A 26 -8.47 0.64 5.46
N THR A 27 -8.19 1.93 5.27
CA THR A 27 -6.88 2.39 4.83
C THR A 27 -6.04 2.88 6.00
N ILE A 28 -4.90 2.23 6.22
CA ILE A 28 -3.93 2.57 7.26
C ILE A 28 -2.71 3.26 6.61
N SER A 29 -2.42 4.47 7.07
CA SER A 29 -1.16 5.17 6.74
C SER A 29 -0.10 4.86 7.79
N VAL A 30 0.95 4.16 7.39
CA VAL A 30 2.12 3.85 8.20
C VAL A 30 3.10 5.01 8.12
N ILE A 31 3.38 5.62 9.26
CA ILE A 31 4.21 6.81 9.42
C ILE A 31 5.33 6.54 10.43
N GLY A 32 6.41 7.32 10.39
CA GLY A 32 7.54 7.19 11.30
C GLY A 32 8.73 8.01 10.79
N LEU A 33 9.86 8.00 11.51
CA LEU A 33 11.04 8.76 11.07
C LEU A 33 11.42 8.41 9.62
N SER A 34 11.52 9.43 8.78
CA SER A 34 11.84 9.34 7.35
C SER A 34 12.59 10.61 6.95
N GLY A 35 13.50 10.48 5.99
CA GLY A 35 14.36 11.56 5.55
C GLY A 35 15.74 11.03 5.14
N PRO A 36 16.71 11.93 4.88
CA PRO A 36 18.08 11.57 4.57
C PRO A 36 18.72 10.72 5.67
N ASP A 37 19.78 10.00 5.32
CA ASP A 37 20.53 9.15 6.25
C ASP A 37 21.11 9.93 7.43
N SER A 38 21.40 11.22 7.26
CA SER A 38 21.82 12.12 8.35
C SER A 38 20.74 12.30 9.44
N ILE A 39 19.47 12.02 9.12
CA ILE A 39 18.32 12.09 10.03
C ILE A 39 17.90 10.70 10.49
N LYS A 40 17.63 9.79 9.55
CA LYS A 40 17.04 8.46 9.86
C LYS A 40 18.06 7.35 10.12
N GLY A 41 19.35 7.60 9.85
CA GLY A 41 20.39 6.56 9.77
C GLY A 41 20.29 5.71 8.50
N SER A 42 21.18 4.73 8.36
CA SER A 42 21.21 3.85 7.18
C SER A 42 20.03 2.87 7.12
N THR A 43 19.40 2.53 8.26
CA THR A 43 18.38 1.48 8.35
C THR A 43 16.94 2.02 8.45
N GLY A 44 16.77 3.27 8.91
CA GLY A 44 15.44 3.81 9.23
C GLY A 44 14.73 3.03 10.35
N VAL A 45 13.43 3.28 10.53
CA VAL A 45 12.64 2.70 11.65
C VAL A 45 11.88 1.42 11.30
N GLY A 46 12.08 0.85 10.10
CA GLY A 46 11.46 -0.44 9.71
C GLY A 46 10.03 -0.37 9.14
N LYS A 47 9.56 0.79 8.68
CA LYS A 47 8.20 0.95 8.09
C LYS A 47 7.95 0.00 6.92
N SER A 48 8.85 -0.04 5.94
CA SER A 48 8.69 -0.86 4.73
C SER A 48 8.62 -2.35 5.05
N VAL A 49 9.52 -2.82 5.93
CA VAL A 49 9.56 -4.21 6.38
C VAL A 49 8.27 -4.60 7.12
N LEU A 50 7.73 -3.68 7.94
CA LEU A 50 6.45 -3.86 8.62
C LEU A 50 5.30 -3.95 7.61
N CYS A 51 5.21 -3.03 6.65
CA CYS A 51 4.19 -3.06 5.60
C CYS A 51 4.28 -4.34 4.75
N ASN A 52 5.49 -4.76 4.36
CA ASN A 52 5.70 -6.00 3.63
C ASN A 52 5.14 -7.19 4.41
N ARG A 53 5.47 -7.32 5.70
CA ARG A 53 5.02 -8.44 6.52
C ARG A 53 3.49 -8.45 6.73
N LEU A 54 2.87 -7.27 6.83
CA LEU A 54 1.43 -7.14 7.01
C LEU A 54 0.64 -7.51 5.75
N VAL A 55 1.15 -7.17 4.56
CA VAL A 55 0.48 -7.47 3.29
C VAL A 55 0.84 -8.87 2.75
N ARG A 56 2.06 -9.33 3.01
CA ARG A 56 2.61 -10.61 2.53
C ARG A 56 3.23 -11.36 3.71
N PRO A 57 2.42 -12.09 4.49
CA PRO A 57 2.88 -12.72 5.71
C PRO A 57 3.81 -13.93 5.46
N GLU A 58 3.78 -14.50 4.25
CA GLU A 58 4.58 -15.67 3.87
C GLU A 58 6.08 -15.37 3.89
N PHE A 59 6.88 -16.37 4.24
CA PHE A 59 8.33 -16.20 4.39
C PHE A 59 9.01 -15.88 3.05
N GLU A 60 8.56 -16.53 1.98
CA GLU A 60 9.09 -16.42 0.62
C GLU A 60 8.85 -15.04 -0.01
N ASN A 61 7.88 -14.29 0.52
CA ASN A 61 7.46 -12.99 0.02
C ASN A 61 7.92 -11.83 0.93
N PHE A 62 8.89 -12.09 1.80
CA PHE A 62 9.44 -11.11 2.73
C PHE A 62 10.81 -10.61 2.27
N TYR A 63 10.90 -9.33 1.99
CA TYR A 63 12.12 -8.64 1.57
C TYR A 63 12.63 -7.77 2.71
N ILE A 64 13.95 -7.74 2.89
CA ILE A 64 14.59 -6.93 3.95
C ILE A 64 15.03 -5.58 3.39
N ASP A 65 15.58 -5.58 2.16
CA ASP A 65 16.02 -4.35 1.50
C ASP A 65 14.86 -3.74 0.69
N HIS A 66 14.58 -2.48 0.99
CA HIS A 66 13.50 -1.72 0.37
C HIS A 66 14.01 -0.38 -0.14
N ILE A 67 13.33 0.11 -1.19
CA ILE A 67 13.72 1.30 -1.91
C ILE A 67 13.68 2.53 -1.00
N THR A 68 14.77 3.29 -0.97
CA THR A 68 14.92 4.53 -0.19
C THR A 68 15.64 5.62 -0.99
N HIS A 69 16.63 5.20 -1.78
CA HIS A 69 17.33 6.04 -2.75
C HIS A 69 16.83 5.77 -4.16
N LEU A 70 16.67 6.85 -4.94
CA LEU A 70 16.16 6.83 -6.30
C LEU A 70 16.85 7.89 -7.15
N SER A 71 16.97 7.62 -8.44
CA SER A 71 17.24 8.67 -9.41
C SER A 71 15.98 9.53 -9.63
N GLN A 72 16.15 10.76 -10.14
CA GLN A 72 15.01 11.60 -10.57
C GLN A 72 14.14 10.91 -11.64
N ALA A 73 14.78 10.12 -12.51
CA ALA A 73 14.10 9.39 -13.56
C ALA A 73 13.19 8.29 -12.99
N ASP A 74 13.68 7.50 -12.02
CA ASP A 74 12.88 6.45 -11.40
C ASP A 74 11.74 7.03 -10.56
N PHE A 75 12.02 8.11 -9.83
CA PHE A 75 11.02 8.77 -9.00
C PHE A 75 9.83 9.31 -9.82
N SER A 76 10.10 9.89 -11.00
CA SER A 76 9.06 10.46 -11.86
C SER A 76 8.48 9.48 -12.89
N GLY A 77 9.25 8.47 -13.30
CA GLY A 77 8.92 7.55 -14.38
C GLY A 77 8.31 6.22 -13.93
N SER A 78 8.63 5.74 -12.71
CA SER A 78 8.05 4.48 -12.24
C SER A 78 6.60 4.68 -11.80
N PRO A 79 5.63 3.86 -12.25
CA PRO A 79 4.25 3.93 -11.79
C PRO A 79 4.10 3.48 -10.33
N VAL A 80 5.11 2.81 -9.76
CA VAL A 80 5.12 2.40 -8.35
C VAL A 80 5.39 3.61 -7.45
N ILE A 81 6.40 4.41 -7.81
CA ILE A 81 6.75 5.64 -7.07
C ILE A 81 5.79 6.77 -7.44
N ASN A 82 5.51 6.94 -8.72
CA ASN A 82 4.53 7.85 -9.29
C ASN A 82 4.67 9.32 -8.85
N ASN A 83 5.92 9.79 -8.72
CA ASN A 83 6.25 11.15 -8.30
C ASN A 83 5.73 11.49 -6.87
N ASP A 84 5.60 10.46 -6.03
CA ASP A 84 5.11 10.54 -4.66
C ASP A 84 6.14 10.09 -3.63
N HIS A 85 6.10 10.71 -2.46
CA HIS A 85 6.84 10.24 -1.27
C HIS A 85 6.03 9.29 -0.40
N TRP A 86 5.28 8.40 -1.04
CA TRP A 86 4.56 7.33 -0.35
C TRP A 86 4.39 6.11 -1.26
N LEU A 87 4.30 4.95 -0.64
CA LEU A 87 4.13 3.66 -1.31
C LEU A 87 2.73 3.11 -1.03
N TYR A 88 2.11 2.54 -2.04
CA TYR A 88 0.91 1.72 -1.90
C TYR A 88 1.36 0.27 -1.81
N TRP A 89 1.17 -0.39 -0.67
CA TRP A 89 1.68 -1.75 -0.43
C TRP A 89 0.74 -2.86 -0.87
N GLY A 90 -0.52 -2.52 -1.15
CA GLY A 90 -1.58 -3.47 -1.43
C GLY A 90 -2.59 -3.53 -0.28
N GLU A 91 -3.38 -4.60 -0.30
CA GLU A 91 -4.43 -4.87 0.68
C GLU A 91 -4.23 -6.25 1.29
N ALA A 92 -4.35 -6.35 2.62
CA ALA A 92 -4.38 -7.59 3.35
C ALA A 92 -5.83 -7.96 3.70
N GLU A 93 -6.17 -9.23 3.61
CA GLU A 93 -7.48 -9.73 4.02
C GLU A 93 -7.46 -9.98 5.54
N MET A 94 -8.48 -9.49 6.25
CA MET A 94 -8.76 -9.88 7.62
C MET A 94 -9.77 -11.02 7.63
N ASP A 95 -9.54 -12.02 8.48
CA ASP A 95 -10.45 -13.13 8.68
C ASP A 95 -11.89 -12.63 8.86
N ALA A 96 -12.81 -13.26 8.13
CA ALA A 96 -14.22 -12.90 8.20
C ALA A 96 -14.71 -13.00 9.65
N ASP A 97 -15.36 -11.94 10.12
CA ASP A 97 -16.00 -11.97 11.43
C ASP A 97 -17.18 -12.97 11.43
N TYR A 98 -17.81 -13.16 12.59
CA TYR A 98 -19.02 -13.99 12.70
C TYR A 98 -20.18 -13.52 11.80
N SER A 99 -20.09 -12.34 11.18
CA SER A 99 -21.08 -11.80 10.22
C SER A 99 -20.83 -12.24 8.77
N GLY A 100 -19.71 -12.95 8.51
CA GLY A 100 -19.33 -13.41 7.18
C GLY A 100 -18.88 -12.27 6.25
N LYS A 101 -18.48 -11.12 6.81
CA LYS A 101 -17.95 -10.00 6.03
C LYS A 101 -16.43 -10.03 6.06
N THR A 102 -15.83 -10.13 4.88
CA THR A 102 -14.40 -9.91 4.70
C THR A 102 -14.10 -8.41 4.78
N THR A 103 -13.20 -8.03 5.68
CA THR A 103 -12.64 -6.68 5.74
C THR A 103 -11.26 -6.70 5.12
N HIS A 104 -10.96 -5.74 4.27
CA HIS A 104 -9.63 -5.56 3.71
C HIS A 104 -8.93 -4.39 4.39
N ILE A 105 -7.64 -4.52 4.64
CA ILE A 105 -6.81 -3.43 5.13
C ILE A 105 -5.84 -3.02 4.05
N ARG A 106 -6.00 -1.79 3.56
CA ARG A 106 -5.08 -1.15 2.62
C ARG A 106 -3.95 -0.49 3.37
N PHE A 107 -2.71 -0.79 2.99
CA PHE A 107 -1.53 -0.18 3.60
C PHE A 107 -0.88 0.85 2.68
N ILE A 108 -0.73 2.06 3.22
CA ILE A 108 0.05 3.14 2.63
C ILE A 108 1.26 3.39 3.52
N GLU A 109 2.46 3.52 2.97
CA GLU A 109 3.64 3.96 3.72
C GLU A 109 3.98 5.40 3.35
N GLN A 110 4.02 6.30 4.33
CA GLN A 110 4.55 7.65 4.16
C GLN A 110 6.06 7.66 4.40
N THR A 111 6.83 8.08 3.40
CA THR A 111 8.29 8.05 3.46
C THR A 111 8.91 9.35 2.90
N GLU A 112 10.21 9.34 2.71
CA GLU A 112 10.95 10.37 1.99
C GLU A 112 11.98 9.67 1.11
N PHE A 113 11.87 9.88 -0.20
CA PHE A 113 12.77 9.28 -1.18
C PHE A 113 13.92 10.25 -1.41
N ILE A 114 15.12 9.71 -1.36
CA ILE A 114 16.35 10.48 -1.40
C ILE A 114 16.98 10.31 -2.78
N ASP A 115 17.42 11.41 -3.34
CA ASP A 115 18.10 11.44 -4.63
C ASP A 115 19.46 10.76 -4.49
N ASP A 116 19.77 9.82 -5.38
CA ASP A 116 20.99 9.01 -5.30
C ASP A 116 22.27 9.74 -5.74
N GLU A 117 22.15 10.89 -6.41
CA GLU A 117 23.28 11.75 -6.78
C GLU A 117 23.56 12.83 -5.73
N THR A 118 22.50 13.46 -5.21
CA THR A 118 22.60 14.62 -4.32
C THR A 118 22.46 14.29 -2.84
N PHE A 119 21.94 13.10 -2.50
CA PHE A 119 21.64 12.66 -1.13
C PHE A 119 20.63 13.55 -0.38
N GLU A 120 19.85 14.34 -1.12
CA GLU A 120 18.79 15.20 -0.61
C GLU A 120 17.41 14.63 -0.94
N PRO A 121 16.34 15.01 -0.22
CA PRO A 121 14.99 14.62 -0.60
C PRO A 121 14.66 15.05 -2.03
N ILE A 122 14.20 14.11 -2.85
CA ILE A 122 13.78 14.39 -4.22
C ILE A 122 12.64 15.41 -4.18
N ARG A 123 12.76 16.52 -4.90
CA ARG A 123 11.70 17.53 -4.93
C ARG A 123 10.75 17.27 -6.10
N SER A 124 9.50 16.97 -5.80
CA SER A 124 8.45 16.97 -6.82
C SER A 124 7.80 18.34 -6.95
N SER A 125 7.40 18.71 -8.17
CA SER A 125 6.60 19.92 -8.40
C SER A 125 5.24 19.88 -7.69
N ARG A 126 4.77 18.68 -7.30
CA ARG A 126 3.51 18.45 -6.59
C ARG A 126 3.63 18.57 -5.06
N GLN A 127 4.84 18.52 -4.49
CA GLN A 127 5.03 18.33 -3.05
C GLN A 127 6.22 19.15 -2.53
N THR A 128 5.91 20.31 -1.95
CA THR A 128 6.90 21.24 -1.37
C THR A 128 6.89 21.29 0.17
N SER A 129 5.99 20.53 0.82
CA SER A 129 5.79 20.55 2.26
C SER A 129 6.68 19.54 2.99
N ASP A 130 7.21 19.93 4.15
CA ASP A 130 7.97 19.09 5.08
C ASP A 130 7.29 17.73 5.36
N TYR A 131 8.10 16.69 5.58
CA TYR A 131 7.65 15.31 5.83
C TYR A 131 6.48 15.22 6.80
N ILE A 132 6.56 15.85 7.97
CA ILE A 132 5.53 15.75 9.02
C ILE A 132 4.15 16.16 8.50
N LYS A 133 4.06 17.28 7.76
CA LYS A 133 2.77 17.74 7.21
C LYS A 133 2.27 16.83 6.10
N ARG A 134 3.18 16.29 5.29
CA ARG A 134 2.86 15.37 4.20
C ARG A 134 2.35 14.03 4.73
N ALA A 135 3.04 13.47 5.72
CA ALA A 135 2.73 12.18 6.31
C ALA A 135 1.36 12.14 7.02
N LEU A 136 0.86 13.29 7.46
CA LEU A 136 -0.44 13.44 8.12
C LEU A 136 -1.60 13.75 7.16
N ARG A 137 -1.38 13.77 5.84
CA ARG A 137 -2.47 13.96 4.87
C ARG A 137 -3.43 12.78 4.91
N VAL A 138 -4.72 13.10 4.98
CA VAL A 138 -5.81 12.10 5.01
C VAL A 138 -6.38 11.79 3.64
N ASN A 139 -6.16 12.64 2.63
CA ASN A 139 -6.60 12.40 1.25
C ASN A 139 -5.36 12.30 0.38
N LEU A 140 -5.19 11.17 -0.32
CA LEU A 140 -4.08 10.92 -1.22
C LEU A 140 -4.62 10.68 -2.63
N GLU A 141 -3.98 11.28 -3.62
CA GLU A 141 -4.33 11.14 -5.04
C GLU A 141 -3.06 10.82 -5.82
N SER A 142 -3.10 9.75 -6.60
CA SER A 142 -2.03 9.28 -7.46
C SER A 142 -2.62 8.33 -8.51
N HIS A 143 -2.95 8.90 -9.68
CA HIS A 143 -3.53 8.15 -10.79
C HIS A 143 -2.60 7.06 -11.28
N ASP A 144 -3.15 5.87 -11.54
CA ASP A 144 -2.42 4.71 -12.03
C ASP A 144 -1.28 4.23 -11.10
N LYS A 145 -1.30 4.63 -9.82
CA LYS A 145 -0.27 4.21 -8.87
C LYS A 145 -0.27 2.70 -8.69
N LEU A 146 0.86 2.09 -9.00
CA LEU A 146 1.07 0.66 -8.91
C LEU A 146 1.47 0.26 -7.50
N MET A 147 0.96 -0.89 -7.04
CA MET A 147 1.37 -1.51 -5.79
C MET A 147 2.88 -1.81 -5.78
N TYR A 148 3.54 -1.43 -4.70
CA TYR A 148 4.92 -1.77 -4.41
C TYR A 148 5.03 -3.18 -3.81
N ILE A 149 6.03 -3.93 -4.27
CA ILE A 149 6.36 -5.28 -3.79
C ILE A 149 7.74 -5.30 -3.15
N CYS A 150 8.76 -4.95 -3.92
CA CYS A 150 10.15 -4.93 -3.48
C CYS A 150 10.97 -4.00 -4.36
N ARG A 151 12.25 -3.81 -4.00
CA ARG A 151 13.18 -2.94 -4.74
C ARG A 151 13.35 -3.38 -6.20
N ASP A 152 13.44 -4.69 -6.45
CA ASP A 152 13.69 -5.26 -7.78
C ASP A 152 12.54 -5.04 -8.77
N GLN A 153 11.38 -4.59 -8.29
CA GLN A 153 10.23 -4.27 -9.13
C GLN A 153 10.46 -3.02 -10.00
N LEU A 154 11.27 -2.07 -9.53
CA LEU A 154 11.48 -0.81 -10.26
C LEU A 154 12.27 -1.05 -11.54
N GLY A 155 11.70 -0.67 -12.68
CA GLY A 155 12.27 -0.95 -14.02
C GLY A 155 11.98 -2.37 -14.54
N ALA A 156 11.32 -3.22 -13.75
CA ALA A 156 10.90 -4.56 -14.12
C ALA A 156 9.42 -4.81 -13.82
N GLU A 157 8.60 -3.75 -13.74
CA GLU A 157 7.23 -3.78 -13.20
C GLU A 157 6.34 -4.83 -13.89
N SER A 158 6.54 -5.06 -15.19
CA SER A 158 5.80 -6.05 -15.99
C SER A 158 6.06 -7.51 -15.61
N SER A 159 7.12 -7.78 -14.84
CA SER A 159 7.48 -9.12 -14.35
C SER A 159 6.86 -9.44 -12.99
N PHE A 160 6.15 -8.48 -12.39
CA PHE A 160 5.55 -8.59 -11.07
C PHE A 160 4.01 -8.55 -11.14
N GLU A 161 3.35 -8.89 -10.03
CA GLU A 161 1.90 -8.77 -9.92
C GLU A 161 1.46 -7.30 -10.06
N THR A 162 0.52 -7.05 -10.96
CA THR A 162 -0.01 -5.72 -11.20
C THR A 162 -1.30 -5.49 -10.42
N ARG A 163 -1.22 -4.68 -9.35
CA ARG A 163 -2.42 -4.13 -8.67
C ARG A 163 -2.33 -2.61 -8.60
N ILE A 164 -3.26 -1.94 -9.27
CA ILE A 164 -3.35 -0.47 -9.28
C ILE A 164 -4.16 -0.02 -8.06
N LEU A 165 -3.78 1.12 -7.47
CA LEU A 165 -4.57 1.79 -6.44
C LEU A 165 -5.97 2.12 -7.00
N PRO A 166 -7.05 1.59 -6.40
CA PRO A 166 -8.40 1.85 -6.90
C PRO A 166 -8.71 3.35 -7.00
N ASP A 167 -9.39 3.74 -8.08
CA ASP A 167 -9.78 5.12 -8.40
C ASP A 167 -8.63 6.15 -8.49
N GLY A 168 -7.37 5.72 -8.38
CA GLY A 168 -6.21 6.60 -8.31
C GLY A 168 -6.21 7.51 -7.09
N LYS A 169 -6.97 7.18 -6.04
CA LYS A 169 -7.07 7.97 -4.81
C LYS A 169 -7.50 7.14 -3.62
N THR A 170 -7.19 7.60 -2.41
CA THR A 170 -7.63 6.94 -1.18
C THR A 170 -7.72 7.93 -0.03
N ASN A 171 -8.67 7.70 0.88
CA ASN A 171 -8.72 8.39 2.16
C ASN A 171 -8.05 7.52 3.23
N ILE A 172 -7.40 8.14 4.21
CA ILE A 172 -6.77 7.47 5.36
C ILE A 172 -7.77 7.41 6.51
N ASP A 173 -8.05 6.21 6.98
CA ASP A 173 -8.95 5.96 8.11
C ASP A 173 -8.19 5.92 9.45
N ALA A 174 -6.94 5.47 9.43
CA ALA A 174 -6.10 5.39 10.61
C ALA A 174 -4.62 5.60 10.30
N PHE A 175 -3.86 5.99 11.33
CA PHE A 175 -2.41 6.10 11.27
C PHE A 175 -1.77 5.05 12.17
N LEU A 176 -0.73 4.40 11.66
CA LEU A 176 0.17 3.54 12.44
C LEU A 176 1.52 4.25 12.57
N LEU A 177 1.84 4.71 13.78
CA LEU A 177 3.10 5.40 14.05
C LEU A 177 4.17 4.40 14.51
N VAL A 178 5.23 4.28 13.73
CA VAL A 178 6.33 3.32 13.93
C VAL A 178 7.51 4.02 14.60
N PHE A 179 7.97 3.42 15.70
CA PHE A 179 9.20 3.78 16.40
C PHE A 179 10.08 2.55 16.51
N ASP A 180 11.34 2.69 16.10
CA ASP A 180 12.34 1.65 16.36
C ASP A 180 12.87 1.77 17.79
N VAL A 181 12.78 0.66 18.52
CA VAL A 181 13.25 0.49 19.90
C VAL A 181 14.39 -0.53 19.99
N SER A 182 14.93 -0.96 18.85
CA SER A 182 16.09 -1.82 18.78
C SER A 182 17.30 -1.15 19.45
N ARG A 183 18.21 -1.97 19.97
CA ARG A 183 19.47 -1.44 20.51
C ARG A 183 20.35 -1.09 19.32
N LEU A 184 20.98 0.09 19.36
CA LEU A 184 22.12 0.37 18.51
C LEU A 184 23.21 -0.64 18.89
N ILE A 185 23.46 -1.62 18.02
CA ILE A 185 24.54 -2.61 18.17
C ILE A 185 25.78 -2.07 17.48
#